data_AF-L7JLN4-F1
#
_entry.id   AF-L7JLN4-F1
#
_cell.length_a   1.000
_cell.length_b   1.000
_cell.length_c   1.000
_cell.angle_alpha   90.00
_cell.angle_beta   90.00
_cell.angle_gamma   90.00
#
_symmetry.space_group_name_H-M   'P 1'
#
loop_
_entity.id
_entity.type
_entity.pdbx_description
1 polymer ?
#
loop_
_entity_poly.entity_id
_entity_poly.type
_entity_poly.pdbx_seq_one_letter_code
_entity_poly.pdbx_strand_id
1 'polypeptide(L)'
;MPGKEGERETTSNSKPRFATPLPQSPRSDILEWRFPAPYSQYVLTGRSRAAWHTSFVIPQLNLLLDAGLVVNNLRPKHIFLTHGHSDHTLLTPCFVTRADRPDIYCPKEMVWALEAFISSKTLLNKGGLITADDLEAAADWNEDEVDEVEVEDHQAQAPSQNKGQAGSTDPAQADRDWDGKGIRPKGRTSLDTHVIHGLTDGETIPLRRAQTFTATAFACDHTVPCLGYVFGLNSRRLRPEYRDLPGAKLKELRQAQGAEAITAPHLTPLFAFLGDTTAATLSVGPDWLQDGIPVVITECSFLFEEHRAQAEKTKHTLWADLEPVVRRFPHTTFVLVHFSMRYSEDSVRRFFAELPDPPANIVVWADGEGEDDVEASRAAS
;
A
#
# COMPACT_ATOMS: atom_id res chain seq x y z
N MET A 1 69.46 1.26 -44.37
CA MET A 1 69.91 0.22 -43.42
C MET A 1 70.75 0.92 -42.37
N PRO A 2 70.53 0.81 -41.04
CA PRO A 2 69.55 0.07 -40.21
C PRO A 2 68.50 1.07 -39.61
N GLY A 3 67.54 0.80 -38.71
CA GLY A 3 67.31 -0.29 -37.77
C GLY A 3 65.94 -0.14 -37.05
N LYS A 4 65.70 -1.12 -36.18
CA LYS A 4 64.51 -1.46 -35.36
C LYS A 4 63.67 -0.30 -34.79
N GLU A 5 62.35 -0.41 -34.96
CA GLU A 5 61.31 0.00 -34.00
C GLU A 5 60.26 -1.11 -34.06
N GLY A 6 59.85 -1.81 -33.00
CA GLY A 6 59.56 -1.35 -31.66
C GLY A 6 58.07 -1.59 -31.44
N GLU A 7 57.71 -2.79 -30.98
CA GLU A 7 56.34 -3.12 -30.55
C GLU A 7 55.82 -2.04 -29.59
N ARG A 8 54.68 -1.45 -29.93
CA ARG A 8 53.79 -0.84 -28.95
C ARG A 8 52.42 -1.49 -29.08
N GLU A 9 52.22 -2.55 -28.31
CA GLU A 9 50.90 -2.92 -27.83
C GLU A 9 50.31 -1.73 -27.07
N THR A 10 49.45 -0.96 -27.72
CA THR A 10 48.57 -0.02 -27.02
C THR A 10 47.32 -0.78 -26.63
N THR A 11 47.37 -1.50 -25.50
CA THR A 11 46.16 -1.92 -24.80
C THR A 11 45.46 -0.66 -24.28
N SER A 12 44.58 -0.12 -25.11
CA SER A 12 43.63 0.94 -24.75
C SER A 12 42.69 0.37 -23.69
N ASN A 13 43.12 0.45 -22.42
CA ASN A 13 42.27 0.15 -21.28
C ASN A 13 41.26 1.28 -21.14
N SER A 14 40.18 1.23 -21.93
CA SER A 14 39.11 2.23 -21.88
C SER A 14 38.37 2.05 -20.56
N LYS A 15 38.75 2.83 -19.54
CA LYS A 15 37.95 2.94 -18.32
C LYS A 15 36.53 3.36 -18.71
N PRO A 16 35.48 2.69 -18.19
CA PRO A 16 34.12 3.10 -18.46
C PRO A 16 33.93 4.54 -18.00
N ARG A 17 33.39 5.38 -18.87
CA ARG A 17 32.91 6.72 -18.50
C ARG A 17 31.47 6.56 -18.06
N PHE A 18 31.18 6.94 -16.82
CA PHE A 18 29.83 6.93 -16.29
C PHE A 18 29.10 8.21 -16.74
N ALA A 19 27.78 8.10 -16.93
CA ALA A 19 26.95 9.27 -17.13
C ALA A 19 27.13 10.23 -15.93
N THR A 20 27.33 11.52 -16.21
CA THR A 20 27.35 12.53 -15.16
C THR A 20 25.89 12.85 -14.82
N PRO A 21 25.41 12.61 -13.59
CA PRO A 21 24.07 12.99 -13.22
C PRO A 21 23.92 14.51 -13.37
N LEU A 22 22.74 14.95 -13.83
CA LEU A 22 22.37 16.36 -13.69
C LEU A 22 22.46 16.73 -12.19
N PRO A 23 22.73 18.00 -11.85
CA PRO A 23 22.60 18.45 -10.47
C PRO A 23 21.19 18.06 -9.97
N GLN A 24 21.12 17.09 -9.05
CA GLN A 24 19.86 16.77 -8.41
C GLN A 24 19.45 18.01 -7.59
N SER A 25 18.17 18.35 -7.61
CA SER A 25 17.63 19.28 -6.63
C SER A 25 18.06 18.79 -5.23
N PRO A 26 18.58 19.65 -4.35
CA PRO A 26 18.90 19.26 -2.99
C PRO A 26 17.65 18.85 -2.18
N ARG A 27 16.45 19.11 -2.71
CA ARG A 27 15.17 18.76 -2.09
C ARG A 27 14.74 17.36 -2.53
N SER A 28 14.53 16.49 -1.55
CA SER A 28 13.87 15.18 -1.73
C SER A 28 12.37 15.38 -1.61
N ASP A 29 11.63 15.10 -2.67
CA ASP A 29 10.17 15.15 -2.63
C ASP A 29 9.55 14.01 -1.77
N ILE A 30 10.38 13.14 -1.17
CA ILE A 30 9.98 12.15 -0.18
C ILE A 30 10.13 12.77 1.21
N LEU A 31 9.02 12.84 1.95
CA LEU A 31 8.96 13.40 3.29
C LEU A 31 8.94 12.29 4.34
N GLU A 32 9.35 12.64 5.56
CA GLU A 32 9.28 11.76 6.73
C GLU A 32 8.60 12.47 7.90
N TRP A 33 7.78 11.73 8.63
CA TRP A 33 7.16 12.21 9.86
C TRP A 33 7.07 11.09 10.89
N ARG A 34 7.35 11.41 12.16
CA ARG A 34 7.23 10.47 13.28
C ARG A 34 5.87 10.62 13.93
N PHE A 35 5.28 9.48 14.26
CA PHE A 35 4.05 9.43 15.03
C PHE A 35 4.23 10.10 16.41
N PRO A 36 3.16 10.66 17.00
CA PRO A 36 3.22 11.24 18.34
C PRO A 36 3.46 10.14 19.40
N ALA A 37 3.94 10.55 20.58
CA ALA A 37 4.03 9.66 21.74
C ALA A 37 2.64 9.06 22.08
N PRO A 38 2.55 7.79 22.53
CA PRO A 38 3.65 6.87 22.84
C PRO A 38 4.15 6.04 21.62
N TYR A 39 3.76 6.40 20.41
CA TYR A 39 3.96 5.61 19.19
C TYR A 39 5.12 6.12 18.31
N SER A 40 6.03 6.92 18.87
CA SER A 40 7.13 7.60 18.17
C SER A 40 8.14 6.68 17.50
N GLN A 41 8.07 5.37 17.74
CA GLN A 41 8.83 4.38 17.00
C GLN A 41 8.39 4.24 15.53
N TYR A 42 7.15 4.60 15.19
CA TYR A 42 6.65 4.52 13.82
C TYR A 42 7.01 5.79 13.04
N VAL A 43 7.54 5.57 11.84
CA VAL A 43 7.89 6.63 10.89
C VAL A 43 7.05 6.43 9.64
N LEU A 44 6.32 7.46 9.23
CA LEU A 44 5.68 7.55 7.94
C LEU A 44 6.69 8.17 6.97
N THR A 45 7.07 7.44 5.92
CA THR A 45 7.98 7.95 4.88
C THR A 45 7.27 7.83 3.54
N GLY A 46 7.11 8.92 2.78
CA GLY A 46 6.35 8.84 1.54
C GLY A 46 6.13 10.15 0.79
N ARG A 47 5.32 10.05 -0.25
CA ARG A 47 4.91 11.16 -1.11
C ARG A 47 3.48 10.94 -1.54
N SER A 48 2.71 12.02 -1.61
CA SER A 48 1.33 11.98 -2.07
C SER A 48 0.96 13.27 -2.80
N ARG A 49 0.47 13.11 -4.03
CA ARG A 49 0.01 14.19 -4.90
C ARG A 49 -1.08 13.67 -5.82
N ALA A 50 -2.24 14.31 -5.80
CA ALA A 50 -3.40 13.80 -6.53
C ALA A 50 -3.18 13.73 -8.02
N ALA A 51 -3.65 12.64 -8.64
CA ALA A 51 -3.48 12.30 -10.04
C ALA A 51 -2.02 12.09 -10.50
N TRP A 52 -1.06 12.02 -9.56
CA TRP A 52 0.34 11.74 -9.88
C TRP A 52 0.84 10.48 -9.18
N HIS A 53 0.89 10.48 -7.84
CA HIS A 53 1.24 9.31 -7.06
C HIS A 53 0.87 9.47 -5.58
N THR A 54 0.56 8.37 -4.92
CA THR A 54 0.46 8.24 -3.47
C THR A 54 1.11 6.93 -3.06
N SER A 55 2.15 7.04 -2.22
CA SER A 55 2.75 5.89 -1.53
C SER A 55 3.40 6.31 -0.23
N PHE A 56 3.15 5.52 0.81
CA PHE A 56 3.79 5.66 2.10
C PHE A 56 4.29 4.31 2.61
N VAL A 57 5.49 4.31 3.19
CA VAL A 57 6.07 3.15 3.87
C VAL A 57 6.11 3.43 5.36
N ILE A 58 5.71 2.44 6.16
CA ILE A 58 5.98 2.38 7.60
C ILE A 58 6.90 1.19 7.84
N PRO A 59 8.23 1.41 7.87
CA PRO A 59 9.21 0.32 7.90
C PRO A 59 9.01 -0.64 9.07
N GLN A 60 8.66 -0.11 10.24
CA GLN A 60 8.50 -0.88 11.48
C GLN A 60 7.31 -1.86 11.44
N LEU A 61 6.37 -1.66 10.51
CA LEU A 61 5.23 -2.55 10.29
C LEU A 61 5.37 -3.40 9.01
N ASN A 62 6.50 -3.28 8.31
CA ASN A 62 6.73 -3.91 7.02
C ASN A 62 5.60 -3.58 6.02
N LEU A 63 5.13 -2.31 6.07
CA LEU A 63 3.87 -1.86 5.52
C LEU A 63 4.09 -0.83 4.40
N LEU A 64 3.39 -1.02 3.28
CA LEU A 64 3.20 -0.07 2.19
C LEU A 64 1.71 0.31 2.12
N LEU A 65 1.43 1.60 2.11
CA LEU A 65 0.11 2.21 1.95
C LEU A 65 0.09 2.88 0.58
N ASP A 66 -0.68 2.31 -0.35
CA ASP A 66 -0.69 2.61 -1.78
C ASP A 66 0.69 2.48 -2.47
N ALA A 67 0.66 2.15 -3.76
CA ALA A 67 1.81 1.83 -4.59
C ALA A 67 1.87 2.68 -5.87
N GLY A 68 1.52 3.97 -5.78
CA GLY A 68 1.69 4.93 -6.86
C GLY A 68 3.15 5.19 -7.26
N LEU A 69 4.07 5.15 -6.29
CA LEU A 69 5.50 5.31 -6.52
C LEU A 69 6.36 4.36 -5.67
N VAL A 70 7.63 4.20 -6.05
CA VAL A 70 8.63 3.53 -5.22
C VAL A 70 9.33 4.60 -4.37
N VAL A 71 8.92 4.68 -3.10
CA VAL A 71 9.43 5.68 -2.15
C VAL A 71 10.93 5.52 -1.87
N ASN A 72 11.39 4.28 -1.73
CA ASN A 72 12.78 3.94 -1.44
C ASN A 72 13.09 2.46 -1.82
N ASN A 73 14.26 1.97 -1.42
CA ASN A 73 14.69 0.60 -1.70
C ASN A 73 14.09 -0.47 -0.77
N LEU A 74 13.22 -0.11 0.17
CA LEU A 74 12.52 -1.08 1.01
C LEU A 74 11.56 -1.90 0.14
N ARG A 75 11.30 -3.14 0.57
CA ARG A 75 10.36 -4.07 -0.09
C ARG A 75 9.34 -4.58 0.93
N PRO A 76 8.37 -3.73 1.33
CA PRO A 76 7.34 -4.10 2.29
C PRO A 76 6.60 -5.37 1.90
N LYS A 77 6.15 -6.14 2.89
CA LYS A 77 5.44 -7.41 2.70
C LYS A 77 3.96 -7.34 3.01
N HIS A 78 3.51 -6.28 3.65
CA HIS A 78 2.10 -5.92 3.74
C HIS A 78 1.86 -4.72 2.84
N ILE A 79 1.07 -4.90 1.79
CA ILE A 79 0.74 -3.83 0.85
C ILE A 79 -0.76 -3.61 0.92
N PHE A 80 -1.20 -2.40 1.26
CA PHE A 80 -2.61 -2.04 1.33
C PHE A 80 -2.89 -0.99 0.26
N LEU A 81 -3.73 -1.36 -0.71
CA LEU A 81 -4.15 -0.50 -1.80
C LEU A 81 -5.58 -0.04 -1.54
N THR A 82 -5.78 1.26 -1.49
CA THR A 82 -7.08 1.86 -1.16
C THR A 82 -8.09 1.68 -2.29
N HIS A 83 -7.66 1.88 -3.54
CA HIS A 83 -8.50 1.74 -4.73
C HIS A 83 -7.67 1.57 -6.01
N GLY A 84 -8.34 1.42 -7.16
CA GLY A 84 -7.74 1.01 -8.42
C GLY A 84 -7.12 2.09 -9.32
N HIS A 85 -7.05 3.36 -8.90
CA HIS A 85 -6.46 4.40 -9.75
C HIS A 85 -4.94 4.24 -9.89
N SER A 86 -4.40 4.72 -11.00
CA SER A 86 -2.99 4.50 -11.36
C SER A 86 -2.03 5.17 -10.38
N ASP A 87 -2.35 6.37 -9.93
CA ASP A 87 -1.59 7.09 -8.91
C ASP A 87 -1.58 6.39 -7.54
N HIS A 88 -2.36 5.32 -7.34
CA HIS A 88 -2.31 4.49 -6.12
C HIS A 88 -1.80 3.08 -6.38
N THR A 89 -1.70 2.61 -7.64
CA THR A 89 -1.47 1.18 -7.93
C THR A 89 -0.41 0.90 -8.98
N LEU A 90 0.02 1.90 -9.75
CA LEU A 90 0.85 1.73 -10.95
C LEU A 90 2.13 0.93 -10.70
N LEU A 91 2.79 1.13 -9.55
CA LEU A 91 4.04 0.46 -9.23
C LEU A 91 3.88 -0.76 -8.31
N THR A 92 2.65 -1.26 -8.11
CA THR A 92 2.42 -2.55 -7.41
C THR A 92 3.30 -3.70 -7.96
N PRO A 93 3.48 -3.88 -9.29
CA PRO A 93 4.30 -4.97 -9.83
C PRO A 93 5.81 -4.86 -9.55
N CYS A 94 6.29 -3.75 -8.97
CA CYS A 94 7.67 -3.58 -8.52
C CYS A 94 7.95 -4.26 -7.17
N PHE A 95 6.91 -4.60 -6.40
CA PHE A 95 7.04 -5.17 -5.05
C PHE A 95 6.86 -6.69 -5.00
N VAL A 96 6.31 -7.30 -6.06
CA VAL A 96 6.09 -8.75 -6.13
C VAL A 96 7.40 -9.51 -6.31
N THR A 97 7.54 -10.67 -5.66
CA THR A 97 8.74 -11.51 -5.70
C THR A 97 8.44 -12.93 -5.24
N ARG A 98 9.12 -13.94 -5.81
CA ARG A 98 8.96 -15.34 -5.40
C ARG A 98 9.65 -15.67 -4.07
N ALA A 99 10.77 -15.02 -3.77
CA ALA A 99 11.62 -15.39 -2.64
C ALA A 99 10.96 -15.10 -1.28
N ASP A 100 10.27 -13.97 -1.16
CA ASP A 100 9.46 -13.62 0.02
C ASP A 100 8.27 -12.79 -0.47
N ARG A 101 7.21 -13.50 -0.84
CA ARG A 101 6.04 -12.90 -1.49
C ARG A 101 5.30 -11.93 -0.55
N PRO A 102 4.90 -10.74 -1.02
CA PRO A 102 4.06 -9.84 -0.27
C PRO A 102 2.59 -10.31 -0.25
N ASP A 103 1.89 -9.95 0.82
CA ASP A 103 0.44 -9.95 0.89
C ASP A 103 -0.08 -8.57 0.43
N ILE A 104 -0.95 -8.57 -0.57
CA ILE A 104 -1.56 -7.37 -1.15
C ILE A 104 -3.04 -7.36 -0.78
N TYR A 105 -3.48 -6.35 -0.06
CA TYR A 105 -4.86 -6.15 0.35
C TYR A 105 -5.46 -5.01 -0.47
N CYS A 106 -6.64 -5.20 -1.03
CA CYS A 106 -7.31 -4.21 -1.88
C CYS A 106 -8.84 -4.39 -1.84
N PRO A 107 -9.64 -3.45 -2.39
CA PRO A 107 -11.07 -3.68 -2.61
C PRO A 107 -11.32 -4.98 -3.38
N LYS A 108 -12.27 -5.77 -2.91
CA LYS A 108 -12.60 -7.08 -3.49
C LYS A 108 -12.92 -7.01 -4.98
N GLU A 109 -13.51 -5.91 -5.43
CA GLU A 109 -13.89 -5.67 -6.82
C GLU A 109 -12.68 -5.56 -7.76
N MET A 110 -11.52 -5.11 -7.29
CA MET A 110 -10.34 -4.89 -8.14
C MET A 110 -9.34 -6.05 -8.18
N VAL A 111 -9.56 -7.12 -7.40
CA VAL A 111 -8.66 -8.29 -7.30
C VAL A 111 -8.30 -8.84 -8.68
N TRP A 112 -9.31 -9.09 -9.52
CA TRP A 112 -9.09 -9.65 -10.86
C TRP A 112 -8.25 -8.72 -11.74
N ALA A 113 -8.59 -7.43 -11.78
CA ALA A 113 -7.88 -6.47 -12.62
C ALA A 113 -6.42 -6.27 -12.16
N LEU A 114 -6.19 -6.29 -10.84
CA LEU A 114 -4.86 -6.19 -10.26
C LEU A 114 -4.00 -7.43 -10.57
N GLU A 115 -4.58 -8.62 -10.44
CA GLU A 115 -3.93 -9.88 -10.81
C GLU A 115 -3.54 -9.86 -12.30
N ALA A 116 -4.48 -9.49 -13.18
CA ALA A 116 -4.23 -9.36 -14.62
C ALA A 116 -3.13 -8.33 -14.94
N PHE A 117 -3.07 -7.21 -14.21
CA PHE A 117 -2.02 -6.20 -14.37
C PHE A 117 -0.63 -6.74 -14.00
N ILE A 118 -0.52 -7.44 -12.87
CA ILE A 118 0.75 -8.06 -12.42
C ILE A 118 1.19 -9.18 -13.38
N SER A 119 0.24 -9.98 -13.86
CA SER A 119 0.47 -11.02 -14.87
C SER A 119 0.93 -10.44 -16.21
N SER A 120 0.30 -9.37 -16.68
CA SER A 120 0.71 -8.65 -17.89
C SER A 120 2.16 -8.16 -17.80
N LYS A 121 2.54 -7.58 -16.66
CA LYS A 121 3.94 -7.19 -16.40
C LYS A 121 4.88 -8.39 -16.44
N THR A 122 4.46 -9.56 -15.97
CA THR A 122 5.27 -10.78 -16.03
C THR A 122 5.44 -11.29 -17.45
N LEU A 123 4.37 -11.34 -18.25
CA LEU A 123 4.42 -11.69 -19.67
C LEU A 123 5.40 -10.77 -20.43
N LEU A 124 5.31 -9.46 -20.19
CA LEU A 124 6.24 -8.48 -20.79
C LEU A 124 7.70 -8.78 -20.44
N ASN A 125 8.01 -9.10 -19.18
CA ASN A 125 9.38 -9.46 -18.77
C ASN A 125 9.88 -10.75 -19.42
N LYS A 126 8.97 -11.65 -19.81
CA LYS A 126 9.30 -12.90 -20.50
C LYS A 126 9.40 -12.74 -22.00
N GLY A 127 9.05 -11.56 -22.55
CA GLY A 127 9.28 -11.22 -23.94
C GLY A 127 8.64 -12.16 -24.96
N GLY A 128 7.50 -12.77 -24.62
CA GLY A 128 6.78 -13.72 -25.47
C GLY A 128 7.23 -15.18 -25.35
N LEU A 129 8.11 -15.52 -24.41
CA LEU A 129 8.48 -16.92 -24.11
C LEU A 129 7.37 -17.72 -23.43
N ILE A 130 6.38 -17.02 -22.88
CA ILE A 130 5.17 -17.59 -22.30
C ILE A 130 3.97 -16.75 -22.75
N THR A 131 2.82 -17.40 -22.84
CA THR A 131 1.52 -16.83 -23.18
C THR A 131 0.66 -16.66 -21.93
N ALA A 132 -0.52 -16.05 -22.07
CA ALA A 132 -1.50 -15.99 -20.99
C ALA A 132 -1.96 -17.41 -20.60
N ASP A 133 -2.20 -18.28 -21.58
CA ASP A 133 -2.59 -19.68 -21.37
C ASP A 133 -1.52 -20.45 -20.57
N ASP A 134 -0.22 -20.18 -20.81
CA ASP A 134 0.86 -20.80 -20.03
C ASP A 134 0.85 -20.38 -18.56
N LEU A 135 0.41 -19.15 -18.24
CA LEU A 135 0.27 -18.67 -16.87
C LEU A 135 -0.96 -19.26 -16.16
N GLU A 136 -2.07 -19.39 -16.89
CA GLU A 136 -3.28 -20.04 -16.39
C GLU A 136 -3.03 -21.52 -16.13
N ALA A 137 -2.41 -22.21 -17.08
CA ALA A 137 -1.98 -23.59 -16.89
C ALA A 137 -1.04 -23.73 -15.68
N ALA A 138 -0.01 -22.88 -15.54
CA ALA A 138 0.87 -22.96 -14.37
C ALA A 138 0.15 -22.73 -13.02
N ALA A 139 -1.04 -22.13 -13.03
CA ALA A 139 -1.82 -21.94 -11.83
C ALA A 139 -2.59 -23.16 -11.36
N ASP A 140 -3.18 -23.90 -12.31
CA ASP A 140 -3.96 -25.10 -12.03
C ASP A 140 -3.09 -26.23 -11.46
N TRP A 141 -1.81 -26.29 -11.85
CA TRP A 141 -0.88 -27.33 -11.37
C TRP A 141 -0.41 -27.13 -9.92
N ASN A 142 -0.67 -25.96 -9.32
CA ASN A 142 -0.32 -25.70 -7.92
C ASN A 142 -1.42 -26.10 -6.92
N GLU A 143 -2.58 -26.61 -7.38
CA GLU A 143 -3.65 -27.06 -6.46
C GLU A 143 -3.44 -28.47 -5.89
N ASP A 144 -2.61 -29.33 -6.52
CA ASP A 144 -2.49 -30.76 -6.17
C ASP A 144 -1.23 -31.17 -5.37
N GLU A 145 -0.26 -30.28 -5.12
CA GLU A 145 0.89 -30.57 -4.24
C GLU A 145 0.64 -30.05 -2.81
N VAL A 146 -0.31 -30.66 -2.11
CA VAL A 146 -0.31 -30.73 -0.64
C VAL A 146 0.07 -32.16 -0.26
N ASP A 147 1.24 -32.29 0.36
CA ASP A 147 1.89 -33.53 0.79
C ASP A 147 0.93 -34.59 1.37
N GLU A 148 0.57 -35.59 0.56
CA GLU A 148 0.32 -36.94 1.07
C GLU A 148 1.63 -37.72 0.98
N VAL A 149 2.37 -37.74 2.09
CA VAL A 149 3.47 -38.67 2.28
C VAL A 149 2.88 -40.04 2.55
N GLU A 150 2.66 -40.83 1.50
CA GLU A 150 2.45 -42.27 1.64
C GLU A 150 3.59 -43.09 1.01
N VAL A 151 3.92 -44.14 1.76
CA VAL A 151 5.12 -44.96 1.72
C VAL A 151 5.02 -46.00 0.60
N GLU A 152 6.16 -46.32 0.00
CA GLU A 152 6.41 -47.29 -1.08
C GLU A 152 5.58 -48.59 -1.03
N ASP A 153 5.12 -49.11 -2.19
CA ASP A 153 5.66 -50.39 -2.72
C ASP A 153 5.27 -50.69 -4.19
N HIS A 154 6.08 -51.55 -4.82
CA HIS A 154 6.22 -51.89 -6.24
C HIS A 154 5.01 -52.50 -7.00
N GLN A 155 4.87 -52.23 -8.33
CA GLN A 155 5.13 -53.18 -9.44
C GLN A 155 4.67 -52.72 -10.85
N ALA A 156 5.31 -53.34 -11.85
CA ALA A 156 5.45 -53.00 -13.27
C ALA A 156 4.22 -53.15 -14.22
N GLN A 157 4.40 -52.53 -15.41
CA GLN A 157 4.04 -52.93 -16.80
C GLN A 157 3.07 -52.03 -17.60
N ALA A 158 3.51 -51.70 -18.82
CA ALA A 158 2.88 -50.89 -19.87
C ALA A 158 2.12 -51.78 -20.90
N PRO A 159 1.72 -51.33 -22.12
CA PRO A 159 1.25 -50.01 -22.63
C PRO A 159 -0.07 -50.14 -23.46
N SER A 160 -0.74 -49.04 -23.84
CA SER A 160 -1.48 -49.03 -25.12
C SER A 160 -1.70 -47.64 -25.74
N GLN A 161 -1.54 -47.60 -27.06
CA GLN A 161 -1.67 -46.50 -28.02
C GLN A 161 -3.13 -46.03 -28.20
N ASN A 162 -3.38 -44.76 -28.53
CA ASN A 162 -3.84 -44.40 -29.89
C ASN A 162 -4.07 -42.89 -30.13
N LYS A 163 -3.63 -42.50 -31.33
CA LYS A 163 -4.22 -41.57 -32.32
C LYS A 163 -4.43 -40.10 -31.96
N GLY A 164 -3.59 -39.29 -32.61
CA GLY A 164 -3.87 -37.90 -32.90
C GLY A 164 -4.93 -37.71 -33.99
N GLN A 165 -5.48 -36.50 -34.02
CA GLN A 165 -6.11 -35.94 -35.20
C GLN A 165 -5.97 -34.42 -35.13
N ALA A 166 -5.32 -33.86 -36.15
CA ALA A 166 -5.18 -32.44 -36.37
C ALA A 166 -6.50 -31.83 -36.85
N GLY A 167 -6.84 -30.66 -36.31
CA GLY A 167 -7.96 -29.82 -36.75
C GLY A 167 -7.46 -28.37 -36.94
N SER A 168 -7.72 -27.83 -38.12
CA SER A 168 -7.29 -26.54 -38.64
C SER A 168 -7.79 -25.32 -37.85
N THR A 169 -6.92 -24.33 -37.64
CA THR A 169 -7.30 -22.98 -37.17
C THR A 169 -7.45 -22.03 -38.36
N ASP A 170 -8.67 -21.58 -38.61
CA ASP A 170 -9.00 -20.47 -39.51
C ASP A 170 -8.83 -19.14 -38.72
N PRO A 171 -8.00 -18.16 -39.15
CA PRO A 171 -7.66 -16.99 -38.34
C PRO A 171 -8.70 -15.85 -38.36
N ALA A 172 -9.91 -16.07 -38.85
CA ALA A 172 -10.88 -15.00 -39.13
C ALA A 172 -12.02 -14.80 -38.10
N GLN A 173 -11.86 -15.27 -36.86
CA GLN A 173 -12.91 -15.15 -35.82
C GLN A 173 -12.45 -14.53 -34.49
N ALA A 174 -11.40 -13.71 -34.51
CA ALA A 174 -11.01 -12.87 -33.38
C ALA A 174 -11.59 -11.46 -33.56
N ASP A 175 -12.91 -11.32 -33.41
CA ASP A 175 -13.53 -10.05 -33.01
C ASP A 175 -15.03 -10.23 -32.82
N ARG A 176 -15.52 -9.64 -31.71
CA ARG A 176 -16.90 -9.62 -31.18
C ARG A 176 -17.15 -10.70 -30.12
N ASP A 177 -16.91 -10.34 -28.87
CA ASP A 177 -17.90 -10.48 -27.79
C ASP A 177 -17.40 -9.70 -26.56
N TRP A 178 -17.72 -8.40 -26.51
CA TRP A 178 -17.66 -7.59 -25.29
C TRP A 178 -19.08 -7.16 -24.96
N ASP A 179 -19.75 -7.92 -24.09
CA ASP A 179 -21.15 -7.72 -23.71
C ASP A 179 -21.32 -6.95 -22.38
N GLY A 180 -20.25 -6.36 -21.84
CA GLY A 180 -20.32 -5.56 -20.62
C GLY A 180 -20.67 -6.38 -19.37
N LYS A 181 -20.66 -7.72 -19.44
CA LYS A 181 -20.75 -8.62 -18.29
C LYS A 181 -19.53 -9.52 -18.30
N GLY A 182 -18.38 -8.93 -17.95
CA GLY A 182 -17.07 -9.58 -17.98
C GLY A 182 -17.14 -11.03 -17.51
N ILE A 183 -16.88 -11.95 -18.43
CA ILE A 183 -16.63 -13.36 -18.14
C ILE A 183 -15.48 -13.37 -17.14
N ARG A 184 -15.76 -13.77 -15.90
CA ARG A 184 -14.73 -14.02 -14.88
C ARG A 184 -13.90 -15.20 -15.38
N PRO A 185 -12.60 -15.07 -15.68
CA PRO A 185 -11.74 -16.22 -15.71
C PRO A 185 -11.78 -16.81 -14.30
N LYS A 186 -12.29 -18.03 -14.16
CA LYS A 186 -12.06 -18.81 -12.94
C LYS A 186 -10.62 -19.27 -13.01
N GLY A 187 -9.74 -18.61 -12.26
CA GLY A 187 -8.34 -18.99 -12.13
C GLY A 187 -7.56 -17.86 -11.47
N ARG A 188 -6.97 -18.11 -10.29
CA ARG A 188 -5.85 -17.29 -9.79
C ARG A 188 -4.72 -17.50 -10.77
N THR A 189 -4.06 -16.48 -11.32
CA THR A 189 -2.82 -16.75 -12.07
C THR A 189 -1.68 -16.94 -11.06
N SER A 190 -1.35 -18.17 -10.68
CA SER A 190 -0.32 -18.48 -9.67
C SER A 190 1.09 -18.21 -10.19
N LEU A 191 1.47 -16.94 -10.28
CA LEU A 191 2.84 -16.51 -10.54
C LEU A 191 3.80 -16.88 -9.40
N ASP A 192 3.23 -17.26 -8.25
CA ASP A 192 3.90 -17.49 -6.98
C ASP A 192 4.70 -16.29 -6.46
N THR A 193 4.38 -15.08 -6.95
CA THR A 193 5.12 -13.84 -6.65
C THR A 193 4.46 -12.96 -5.59
N HIS A 194 3.20 -13.20 -5.27
CA HIS A 194 2.39 -12.39 -4.35
C HIS A 194 1.12 -13.17 -3.96
N VAL A 195 0.38 -12.66 -2.96
CA VAL A 195 -0.98 -13.14 -2.63
C VAL A 195 -1.89 -11.93 -2.56
N ILE A 196 -2.96 -11.90 -3.36
CA ILE A 196 -3.97 -10.84 -3.32
C ILE A 196 -5.14 -11.28 -2.42
N HIS A 197 -5.49 -10.40 -1.48
CA HIS A 197 -6.62 -10.53 -0.56
C HIS A 197 -7.61 -9.40 -0.85
N GLY A 198 -8.75 -9.76 -1.45
CA GLY A 198 -9.85 -8.81 -1.66
C GLY A 198 -10.66 -8.64 -0.40
N LEU A 199 -10.73 -7.42 0.12
CA LEU A 199 -11.44 -7.08 1.35
C LEU A 199 -12.75 -6.33 1.05
N THR A 200 -13.68 -6.42 1.98
CA THR A 200 -14.91 -5.61 2.02
C THR A 200 -14.99 -4.80 3.32
N ASP A 201 -15.91 -3.84 3.38
CA ASP A 201 -16.16 -3.02 4.57
C ASP A 201 -16.34 -3.87 5.84
N GLY A 202 -15.66 -3.48 6.92
CA GLY A 202 -15.69 -4.15 8.22
C GLY A 202 -14.80 -5.39 8.36
N GLU A 203 -14.22 -5.92 7.27
CA GLU A 203 -13.31 -7.06 7.35
C GLU A 203 -12.03 -6.69 8.10
N THR A 204 -11.63 -7.57 9.03
CA THR A 204 -10.41 -7.39 9.83
C THR A 204 -9.45 -8.55 9.59
N ILE A 205 -8.20 -8.23 9.26
CA ILE A 205 -7.15 -9.22 8.99
C ILE A 205 -5.92 -9.01 9.88
N PRO A 206 -5.24 -10.08 10.32
CA PRO A 206 -3.96 -9.97 11.00
C PRO A 206 -2.82 -9.74 10.00
N LEU A 207 -1.78 -9.02 10.42
CA LEU A 207 -0.58 -8.81 9.60
C LEU A 207 0.42 -9.96 9.78
N ARG A 208 0.69 -10.72 8.72
CA ARG A 208 1.53 -11.95 8.77
C ARG A 208 2.93 -11.74 9.35
N ARG A 209 3.58 -10.61 9.05
CA ARG A 209 4.92 -10.22 9.54
C ARG A 209 4.88 -9.33 10.78
N ALA A 210 3.68 -9.01 11.29
CA ALA A 210 3.47 -8.18 12.46
C ALA A 210 2.24 -8.69 13.22
N GLN A 211 2.28 -9.95 13.69
CA GLN A 211 1.09 -10.70 14.15
C GLN A 211 0.34 -10.07 15.34
N THR A 212 0.97 -9.13 16.05
CA THR A 212 0.33 -8.31 17.09
C THR A 212 -0.48 -7.15 16.52
N PHE A 213 -0.55 -7.00 15.20
CA PHE A 213 -1.28 -5.95 14.51
C PHE A 213 -2.38 -6.53 13.62
N THR A 214 -3.46 -5.78 13.50
CA THR A 214 -4.54 -6.04 12.56
C THR A 214 -4.82 -4.80 11.72
N ALA A 215 -5.42 -5.01 10.56
CA ALA A 215 -6.01 -3.96 9.74
C ALA A 215 -7.50 -4.25 9.56
N THR A 216 -8.35 -3.27 9.85
CA THR A 216 -9.79 -3.32 9.61
C THR A 216 -10.12 -2.40 8.43
N ALA A 217 -10.69 -2.96 7.36
CA ALA A 217 -11.12 -2.20 6.21
C ALA A 217 -12.42 -1.44 6.50
N PHE A 218 -12.57 -0.25 5.91
CA PHE A 218 -13.83 0.49 5.92
C PHE A 218 -14.08 1.20 4.59
N ALA A 219 -15.33 1.36 4.19
CA ALA A 219 -15.69 2.01 2.93
C ALA A 219 -15.38 3.51 2.94
N CYS A 220 -14.74 3.98 1.86
CA CYS A 220 -14.56 5.39 1.56
C CYS A 220 -15.54 5.83 0.46
N ASP A 221 -16.07 7.05 0.56
CA ASP A 221 -16.95 7.61 -0.47
C ASP A 221 -16.14 8.14 -1.66
N HIS A 222 -15.98 7.30 -2.69
CA HIS A 222 -15.24 7.65 -3.91
C HIS A 222 -15.96 7.21 -5.20
N THR A 223 -15.37 7.53 -6.36
CA THR A 223 -15.96 7.26 -7.69
C THR A 223 -15.88 5.80 -8.11
N VAL A 224 -14.95 5.06 -7.51
CA VAL A 224 -14.75 3.61 -7.65
C VAL A 224 -14.76 2.95 -6.27
N PRO A 225 -14.87 1.61 -6.16
CA PRO A 225 -14.70 0.93 -4.88
C PRO A 225 -13.40 1.36 -4.22
N CYS A 226 -13.51 1.94 -3.03
CA CYS A 226 -12.44 2.55 -2.28
C CYS A 226 -12.56 2.15 -0.82
N LEU A 227 -11.44 1.73 -0.24
CA LEU A 227 -11.33 1.36 1.17
C LEU A 227 -10.32 2.28 1.87
N GLY A 228 -10.62 2.57 3.13
CA GLY A 228 -9.63 2.97 4.13
C GLY A 228 -9.32 1.79 5.05
N TYR A 229 -8.27 1.95 5.87
CA TYR A 229 -7.80 0.92 6.78
C TYR A 229 -7.50 1.50 8.15
N VAL A 230 -8.06 0.89 9.20
CA VAL A 230 -7.69 1.15 10.59
C VAL A 230 -6.69 0.09 11.02
N PHE A 231 -5.47 0.50 11.30
CA PHE A 231 -4.44 -0.34 11.88
C PHE A 231 -4.50 -0.26 13.39
N GLY A 232 -4.44 -1.41 14.06
CA GLY A 232 -4.50 -1.46 15.52
C GLY A 232 -3.67 -2.60 16.09
N LEU A 233 -3.38 -2.49 17.38
CA LEU A 233 -2.73 -3.52 18.17
C LEU A 233 -3.77 -4.55 18.61
N ASN A 234 -3.58 -5.79 18.22
CA ASN A 234 -4.25 -6.93 18.82
C ASN A 234 -3.63 -7.20 20.19
N SER A 235 -4.24 -6.65 21.23
CA SER A 235 -3.83 -6.86 22.61
C SER A 235 -4.84 -7.73 23.34
N ARG A 236 -4.44 -8.26 24.49
CA ARG A 236 -5.38 -8.84 25.44
C ARG A 236 -5.51 -7.90 26.63
N ARG A 237 -6.72 -7.44 26.91
CA ARG A 237 -7.00 -6.64 28.11
C ARG A 237 -7.71 -7.49 29.14
N LEU A 238 -7.54 -7.11 30.41
CA LEU A 238 -8.28 -7.75 31.50
C LEU A 238 -9.78 -7.68 31.24
N ARG A 239 -10.48 -8.81 31.40
CA ARG A 239 -11.94 -8.83 31.28
C ARG A 239 -12.55 -7.90 32.36
N PRO A 240 -13.67 -7.23 32.08
CA PRO A 240 -14.25 -6.24 33.00
C PRO A 240 -14.40 -6.74 34.45
N GLU A 241 -14.82 -7.98 34.64
CA GLU A 241 -15.03 -8.63 35.94
C GLU A 241 -13.76 -8.82 36.79
N TYR A 242 -12.58 -8.68 36.18
CA TYR A 242 -11.30 -8.79 36.87
C TYR A 242 -10.60 -7.43 37.06
N ARG A 243 -11.12 -6.33 36.49
CA ARG A 243 -10.44 -5.02 36.46
C ARG A 243 -10.11 -4.45 37.84
N ASP A 244 -11.00 -4.68 38.81
CA ASP A 244 -10.87 -4.11 40.16
C ASP A 244 -10.13 -5.02 41.15
N LEU A 245 -9.66 -6.18 40.69
CA LEU A 245 -8.92 -7.09 41.56
C LEU A 245 -7.48 -6.59 41.82
N PRO A 246 -6.97 -6.70 43.06
CA PRO A 246 -5.59 -6.36 43.37
C PRO A 246 -4.59 -7.16 42.53
N GLY A 247 -3.46 -6.56 42.17
CA GLY A 247 -2.44 -7.19 41.31
C GLY A 247 -1.95 -8.56 41.80
N ALA A 248 -1.88 -8.78 43.13
CA ALA A 248 -1.56 -10.08 43.71
C ALA A 248 -2.59 -11.16 43.35
N LYS A 249 -3.88 -10.82 43.42
CA LYS A 249 -4.98 -11.73 43.06
C LYS A 249 -5.01 -12.02 41.56
N LEU A 250 -4.70 -11.02 40.73
CA LEU A 250 -4.55 -11.19 39.28
C LEU A 250 -3.40 -12.14 38.95
N LYS A 251 -2.26 -12.04 39.64
CA LYS A 251 -1.13 -12.95 39.47
C LYS A 251 -1.51 -14.39 39.84
N GLU A 252 -2.19 -14.59 40.97
CA GLU A 252 -2.71 -15.91 41.37
C GLU A 252 -3.65 -16.49 40.32
N LEU A 253 -4.60 -15.69 39.82
CA LEU A 253 -5.55 -16.14 38.80
C LEU A 253 -4.85 -16.50 37.48
N ARG A 254 -3.86 -15.71 37.04
CA ARG A 254 -3.05 -16.04 35.84
C ARG A 254 -2.28 -17.34 36.02
N GLN A 255 -1.73 -17.59 37.21
CA GLN A 255 -1.00 -18.82 37.51
C GLN A 255 -1.92 -20.04 37.60
N ALA A 256 -3.14 -19.87 38.14
CA ALA A 256 -4.08 -20.96 38.33
C ALA A 256 -4.87 -21.34 37.07
N GLN A 257 -5.26 -20.36 36.25
CA GLN A 257 -6.20 -20.55 35.14
C GLN A 257 -5.63 -20.15 33.77
N GLY A 258 -4.40 -19.60 33.74
CA GLY A 258 -3.78 -19.05 32.53
C GLY A 258 -4.20 -17.60 32.26
N ALA A 259 -3.36 -16.87 31.49
CA ALA A 259 -3.62 -15.47 31.15
C ALA A 259 -4.87 -15.30 30.24
N GLU A 260 -5.15 -16.29 29.39
CA GLU A 260 -6.28 -16.30 28.46
C GLU A 260 -7.64 -16.30 29.18
N ALA A 261 -7.75 -16.97 30.33
CA ALA A 261 -9.02 -17.10 31.08
C ALA A 261 -9.50 -15.76 31.67
N ILE A 262 -8.56 -14.86 31.99
CA ILE A 262 -8.85 -13.58 32.66
C ILE A 262 -8.71 -12.36 31.76
N THR A 263 -8.33 -12.55 30.49
CA THR A 263 -8.18 -11.49 29.51
C THR A 263 -9.07 -11.74 28.30
N ALA A 264 -9.54 -10.68 27.64
CA ALA A 264 -10.25 -10.74 26.38
C ALA A 264 -9.43 -10.05 25.29
N PRO A 265 -9.55 -10.49 24.02
CA PRO A 265 -9.03 -9.73 22.88
C PRO A 265 -9.56 -8.30 22.92
N HIS A 266 -8.69 -7.35 22.66
CA HIS A 266 -9.02 -5.94 22.60
C HIS A 266 -8.13 -5.27 21.56
N LEU A 267 -8.77 -4.77 20.51
CA LEU A 267 -8.14 -3.97 19.49
C LEU A 267 -7.92 -2.56 20.03
N THR A 268 -6.67 -2.11 20.04
CA THR A 268 -6.34 -0.70 20.32
C THR A 268 -5.98 -0.03 18.99
N PRO A 269 -6.84 0.86 18.45
CA PRO A 269 -6.53 1.61 17.23
C PRO A 269 -5.22 2.38 17.35
N LEU A 270 -4.39 2.32 16.30
CA LEU A 270 -3.09 2.99 16.22
C LEU A 270 -3.16 4.16 15.22
N PHE A 271 -3.60 3.88 14.00
CA PHE A 271 -3.85 4.91 12.99
C PHE A 271 -4.82 4.44 11.92
N ALA A 272 -5.46 5.39 11.25
CA ALA A 272 -6.24 5.15 10.04
C ALA A 272 -5.51 5.71 8.82
N PHE A 273 -5.58 5.01 7.70
CA PHE A 273 -5.18 5.50 6.37
C PHE A 273 -6.40 5.44 5.46
N LEU A 274 -6.82 6.59 4.95
CA LEU A 274 -7.95 6.70 4.04
C LEU A 274 -7.44 6.74 2.60
N GLY A 275 -8.17 6.08 1.72
CA GLY A 275 -8.06 6.38 0.29
C GLY A 275 -8.73 7.70 -0.06
N ASP A 276 -8.81 7.95 -1.36
CA ASP A 276 -9.55 9.07 -1.89
C ASP A 276 -11.00 9.02 -1.44
N THR A 277 -11.50 10.14 -0.93
CA THR A 277 -12.82 10.21 -0.33
C THR A 277 -13.32 11.64 -0.12
N THR A 278 -14.59 11.78 0.26
CA THR A 278 -15.17 13.02 0.77
C THR A 278 -15.07 13.10 2.30
N ALA A 279 -15.21 14.30 2.87
CA ALA A 279 -15.21 14.51 4.32
C ALA A 279 -16.35 13.76 5.05
N ALA A 280 -17.36 13.28 4.32
CA ALA A 280 -18.48 12.52 4.87
C ALA A 280 -18.03 11.25 5.58
N THR A 281 -17.00 10.56 5.07
CA THR A 281 -16.45 9.34 5.66
C THR A 281 -15.97 9.53 7.10
N LEU A 282 -15.43 10.70 7.44
CA LEU A 282 -15.00 11.02 8.80
C LEU A 282 -16.07 11.79 9.59
N SER A 283 -16.91 12.59 8.93
CA SER A 283 -17.92 13.43 9.56
C SER A 283 -18.98 12.64 10.34
N VAL A 284 -19.30 11.43 9.86
CA VAL A 284 -20.17 10.49 10.60
C VAL A 284 -19.62 10.11 11.97
N GLY A 285 -18.31 10.30 12.20
CA GLY A 285 -17.64 9.98 13.46
C GLY A 285 -17.64 8.49 13.73
N PRO A 286 -16.92 7.68 12.90
CA PRO A 286 -16.84 6.25 13.10
C PRO A 286 -16.27 5.91 14.48
N ASP A 287 -16.63 4.75 15.02
CA ASP A 287 -16.31 4.36 16.41
C ASP A 287 -14.82 4.52 16.74
N TRP A 288 -13.93 4.08 15.84
CA TRP A 288 -12.48 4.22 16.04
C TRP A 288 -12.00 5.68 16.15
N LEU A 289 -12.68 6.63 15.49
CA LEU A 289 -12.35 8.05 15.58
C LEU A 289 -12.88 8.64 16.90
N GLN A 290 -14.10 8.25 17.29
CA GLN A 290 -14.72 8.64 18.55
C GLN A 290 -13.94 8.11 19.76
N ASP A 291 -13.38 6.90 19.63
CA ASP A 291 -12.55 6.25 20.64
C ASP A 291 -11.14 6.87 20.77
N GLY A 292 -10.85 7.93 19.99
CA GLY A 292 -9.62 8.71 20.10
C GLY A 292 -8.42 8.04 19.43
N ILE A 293 -8.58 7.55 18.19
CA ILE A 293 -7.46 7.07 17.40
C ILE A 293 -6.33 8.13 17.36
N PRO A 294 -5.06 7.74 17.57
CA PRO A 294 -3.96 8.71 17.63
C PRO A 294 -3.72 9.49 16.34
N VAL A 295 -3.78 8.81 15.19
CA VAL A 295 -3.40 9.39 13.89
C VAL A 295 -4.42 9.01 12.82
N VAL A 296 -4.80 9.98 11.99
CA VAL A 296 -5.60 9.77 10.78
C VAL A 296 -4.86 10.38 9.61
N ILE A 297 -4.50 9.56 8.62
CA ILE A 297 -3.93 10.01 7.35
C ILE A 297 -5.08 10.07 6.35
N THR A 298 -5.38 11.26 5.84
CA THR A 298 -6.56 11.50 4.99
C THR A 298 -6.25 12.52 3.90
N GLU A 299 -6.91 12.35 2.75
CA GLU A 299 -6.76 13.29 1.64
C GLU A 299 -7.38 14.66 1.94
N CYS A 300 -6.81 15.70 1.32
CA CYS A 300 -7.40 17.03 1.27
C CYS A 300 -7.10 17.63 -0.12
N SER A 301 -7.68 17.02 -1.17
CA SER A 301 -7.37 17.38 -2.55
C SER A 301 -7.62 18.85 -2.88
N PHE A 302 -8.65 19.47 -2.29
CA PHE A 302 -9.06 20.84 -2.57
C PHE A 302 -8.97 21.75 -1.33
N LEU A 303 -8.53 23.00 -1.52
CA LEU A 303 -8.33 23.97 -0.43
C LEU A 303 -9.34 25.13 -0.48
N PHE A 304 -9.75 25.53 -1.69
CA PHE A 304 -10.58 26.72 -1.91
C PHE A 304 -12.00 26.36 -2.33
N GLU A 305 -12.96 27.16 -1.85
CA GLU A 305 -14.40 27.00 -2.08
C GLU A 305 -14.79 27.01 -3.58
N GLU A 306 -14.06 27.76 -4.41
CA GLU A 306 -14.24 27.78 -5.86
C GLU A 306 -14.07 26.39 -6.52
N HIS A 307 -13.42 25.44 -5.85
CA HIS A 307 -13.23 24.08 -6.32
C HIS A 307 -14.28 23.09 -5.80
N ARG A 308 -15.27 23.51 -5.00
CA ARG A 308 -16.29 22.63 -4.42
C ARG A 308 -16.99 21.76 -5.46
N ALA A 309 -17.47 22.35 -6.55
CA ALA A 309 -18.18 21.61 -7.60
C ALA A 309 -17.30 20.50 -8.22
N GLN A 310 -15.99 20.74 -8.32
CA GLN A 310 -15.04 19.73 -8.78
C GLN A 310 -14.83 18.66 -7.70
N ALA A 311 -14.63 19.05 -6.44
CA ALA A 311 -14.46 18.14 -5.31
C ALA A 311 -15.63 17.16 -5.19
N GLU A 312 -16.86 17.66 -5.25
CA GLU A 312 -18.09 16.85 -5.22
C GLU A 312 -18.18 15.90 -6.43
N LYS A 313 -17.93 16.42 -7.64
CA LYS A 313 -17.99 15.63 -8.87
C LYS A 313 -17.00 14.46 -8.87
N THR A 314 -15.78 14.68 -8.38
CA THR A 314 -14.72 13.65 -8.33
C THR A 314 -14.65 12.94 -6.98
N LYS A 315 -15.56 13.23 -6.05
CA LYS A 315 -15.61 12.66 -4.70
C LYS A 315 -14.28 12.70 -3.96
N HIS A 316 -13.78 13.92 -3.81
CA HIS A 316 -12.57 14.23 -3.05
C HIS A 316 -12.87 15.27 -1.97
N THR A 317 -11.96 15.40 -1.01
CA THR A 317 -12.16 16.24 0.15
C THR A 317 -11.76 17.69 -0.13
N LEU A 318 -12.62 18.61 0.31
CA LEU A 318 -12.36 20.05 0.38
C LEU A 318 -12.05 20.44 1.84
N TRP A 319 -11.02 21.26 2.06
CA TRP A 319 -10.61 21.71 3.39
C TRP A 319 -11.77 22.26 4.23
N ALA A 320 -12.64 23.09 3.64
CA ALA A 320 -13.79 23.69 4.33
C ALA A 320 -14.75 22.64 4.94
N ASP A 321 -14.82 21.44 4.37
CA ASP A 321 -15.65 20.34 4.88
C ASP A 321 -14.89 19.44 5.86
N LEU A 322 -13.55 19.37 5.74
CA LEU A 322 -12.70 18.57 6.62
C LEU A 322 -12.34 19.29 7.93
N GLU A 323 -12.13 20.61 7.89
CA GLU A 323 -11.75 21.41 9.06
C GLU A 323 -12.69 21.23 10.27
N PRO A 324 -14.03 21.21 10.12
CA PRO A 324 -14.94 20.94 11.23
C PRO A 324 -14.72 19.58 11.88
N VAL A 325 -14.34 18.56 11.10
CA VAL A 325 -14.00 17.22 11.61
C VAL A 325 -12.70 17.27 12.40
N VAL A 326 -11.65 17.89 11.84
CA VAL A 326 -10.35 18.04 12.49
C VAL A 326 -10.50 18.70 13.86
N ARG A 327 -11.27 19.79 13.93
CA ARG A 327 -11.52 20.53 15.19
C ARG A 327 -12.35 19.75 16.19
N ARG A 328 -13.27 18.90 15.73
CA ARG A 328 -14.11 18.06 16.59
C ARG A 328 -13.30 16.99 17.33
N PHE A 329 -12.15 16.57 16.78
CA PHE A 329 -11.29 15.52 17.35
C PHE A 329 -9.89 16.05 17.69
N PRO A 330 -9.75 16.95 18.68
CA PRO A 330 -8.49 17.66 18.97
C PRO A 330 -7.36 16.76 19.49
N HIS A 331 -7.67 15.54 19.93
CA HIS A 331 -6.69 14.55 20.41
C HIS A 331 -6.17 13.62 19.31
N THR A 332 -6.75 13.69 18.11
CA THR A 332 -6.31 12.95 16.94
C THR A 332 -5.47 13.86 16.06
N THR A 333 -4.29 13.38 15.65
CA THR A 333 -3.46 14.08 14.67
C THR A 333 -3.90 13.71 13.25
N PHE A 334 -4.26 14.71 12.44
CA PHE A 334 -4.65 14.53 11.05
C PHE A 334 -3.49 14.85 10.10
N VAL A 335 -2.97 13.83 9.43
CA VAL A 335 -1.96 14.00 8.37
C VAL A 335 -2.70 14.22 7.05
N LEU A 336 -2.63 15.45 6.54
CA LEU A 336 -3.31 15.88 5.33
C LEU A 336 -2.42 15.62 4.12
N VAL A 337 -2.90 14.76 3.22
CA VAL A 337 -2.15 14.31 2.04
C VAL A 337 -2.92 14.58 0.74
N HIS A 338 -2.37 14.16 -0.39
CA HIS A 338 -3.07 14.10 -1.66
C HIS A 338 -3.57 15.45 -2.21
N PHE A 339 -2.81 16.53 -1.99
CA PHE A 339 -3.19 17.84 -2.52
C PHE A 339 -3.22 17.84 -4.06
N SER A 340 -4.23 18.49 -4.65
CA SER A 340 -4.39 18.58 -6.12
C SER A 340 -3.19 19.25 -6.78
N MET A 341 -2.68 18.68 -7.89
CA MET A 341 -1.57 19.25 -8.69
C MET A 341 -1.75 20.72 -9.13
N ARG A 342 -2.95 21.29 -9.01
CA ARG A 342 -3.21 22.71 -9.26
C ARG A 342 -2.46 23.65 -8.29
N TYR A 343 -2.12 23.19 -7.10
CA TYR A 343 -1.40 23.99 -6.11
C TYR A 343 0.12 23.71 -6.22
N SER A 344 0.97 24.71 -6.08
CA SER A 344 2.38 24.42 -5.77
C SER A 344 2.51 23.99 -4.30
N GLU A 345 3.61 23.34 -3.91
CA GLU A 345 3.91 23.03 -2.50
C GLU A 345 3.88 24.31 -1.64
N ASP A 346 4.50 25.39 -2.12
CA ASP A 346 4.47 26.71 -1.49
C ASP A 346 3.04 27.26 -1.32
N SER A 347 2.16 27.05 -2.30
CA SER A 347 0.76 27.47 -2.23
C SER A 347 -0.01 26.70 -1.15
N VAL A 348 0.21 25.39 -1.05
CA VAL A 348 -0.40 24.55 0.00
C VAL A 348 0.07 25.03 1.37
N ARG A 349 1.37 25.24 1.53
CA ARG A 349 1.94 25.70 2.81
C ARG A 349 1.42 27.07 3.22
N ARG A 350 1.43 28.04 2.31
CA ARG A 350 0.91 29.40 2.58
C ARG A 350 -0.56 29.36 2.97
N PHE A 351 -1.37 28.54 2.28
CA PHE A 351 -2.78 28.39 2.62
C PHE A 351 -2.98 28.05 4.11
N PHE A 352 -2.26 27.05 4.63
CA PHE A 352 -2.38 26.65 6.03
C PHE A 352 -1.71 27.63 7.00
N ALA A 353 -0.59 28.25 6.62
CA ALA A 353 0.11 29.24 7.45
C ALA A 353 -0.68 30.55 7.62
N GLU A 354 -1.47 30.93 6.62
CA GLU A 354 -2.29 32.15 6.61
C GLU A 354 -3.71 31.94 7.16
N LEU A 355 -4.05 30.74 7.65
CA LEU A 355 -5.32 30.52 8.34
C LEU A 355 -5.40 31.43 9.58
N PRO A 356 -6.54 32.11 9.85
CA PRO A 356 -6.69 32.96 11.03
C PRO A 356 -6.54 32.21 12.37
N ASP A 357 -6.83 30.91 12.38
CA ASP A 357 -6.76 30.02 13.54
C ASP A 357 -6.44 28.58 13.05
N PRO A 358 -5.19 28.25 12.68
CA PRO A 358 -4.87 26.93 12.13
C PRO A 358 -5.03 25.85 13.22
N PRO A 359 -5.75 24.73 12.96
CA PRO A 359 -5.87 23.66 13.93
C PRO A 359 -4.51 23.07 14.31
N ALA A 360 -4.19 23.01 15.60
CA ALA A 360 -2.88 22.54 16.08
C ALA A 360 -2.65 21.02 15.89
N ASN A 361 -3.71 20.27 15.57
CA ASN A 361 -3.69 18.82 15.43
C ASN A 361 -3.60 18.35 13.96
N ILE A 362 -3.02 19.17 13.07
CA ILE A 362 -2.76 18.78 11.67
C ILE A 362 -1.27 18.66 11.36
N VAL A 363 -0.95 17.81 10.41
CA VAL A 363 0.34 17.70 9.75
C VAL A 363 0.09 17.84 8.25
N VAL A 364 0.58 18.92 7.66
CA VAL A 364 0.41 19.19 6.22
C VAL A 364 1.53 18.47 5.46
N TRP A 365 1.19 17.48 4.63
CA TRP A 365 2.16 16.73 3.83
C TRP A 365 2.56 17.48 2.56
N ALA A 366 3.32 18.56 2.73
CA ALA A 366 3.80 19.40 1.65
C ALA A 366 5.29 19.73 1.83
N ASP A 367 6.08 19.64 0.76
CA ASP A 367 7.53 19.86 0.80
C ASP A 367 7.89 21.36 0.93
N GLY A 368 9.02 21.67 1.57
CA GLY A 368 9.61 23.02 1.68
C GLY A 368 10.35 23.27 3.00
N GLU A 369 11.13 24.35 3.06
CA GLU A 369 11.89 24.79 4.25
C GLU A 369 10.97 25.20 5.40
N GLY A 370 11.17 24.69 6.62
CA GLY A 370 10.49 25.25 7.80
C GLY A 370 10.85 26.73 7.98
N GLU A 371 10.03 27.51 8.69
CA GLU A 371 10.40 28.91 9.00
C GLU A 371 11.80 29.01 9.65
N ASP A 372 12.20 27.98 10.39
CA ASP A 372 13.52 27.84 11.02
C ASP A 372 14.69 27.73 10.00
N ASP A 373 14.46 27.15 8.82
CA ASP A 373 15.48 27.00 7.77
C ASP A 373 15.69 28.30 6.97
N VAL A 374 14.64 29.13 6.87
CA VAL A 374 14.69 30.44 6.21
C VAL A 374 15.50 31.44 7.06
N GLU A 375 15.39 31.35 8.39
CA GLU A 375 16.20 32.17 9.30
C GLU A 375 17.67 31.72 9.30
N ALA A 376 17.93 30.41 9.26
CA ALA A 376 19.28 29.87 9.15
C ALA A 376 19.97 30.21 7.80
N SER A 377 19.24 30.18 6.69
CA SER A 377 19.78 30.56 5.37
C SER A 377 20.03 32.07 5.24
N ARG A 378 19.21 32.90 5.89
CA ARG A 378 19.43 34.36 6.01
C ARG A 378 20.56 34.73 6.96
N ALA A 379 20.86 33.90 7.96
CA ALA A 379 22.01 34.10 8.85
C ALA A 379 23.35 33.62 8.22
N ALA A 380 23.28 32.78 7.19
CA ALA A 380 24.42 32.23 6.46
C ALA A 380 24.72 32.95 5.12
N SER A 381 23.94 33.98 4.76
CA SER A 381 24.16 34.88 3.63
C SER A 381 24.50 36.29 4.10
#